data_AF-A0A382REP2-F1
#
_entry.id   AF-A0A382REP2-F1
#
_cell.length_a   1.000
_cell.length_b   1.000
_cell.length_c   1.000
_cell.angle_alpha   90.00
_cell.angle_beta   90.00
_cell.angle_gamma   90.00
#
_symmetry.space_group_name_H-M   'P 1'
#
loop_
_entity.id
_entity.type
_entity.pdbx_description
1 polymer ?
#
loop_
_entity_poly.entity_id
_entity_poly.type
_entity_poly.pdbx_seq_one_letter_code
_entity_poly.pdbx_strand_id
1 'polypeptide(L)'
;MAAATSQDPGMVPYLALGIFAGVRPEELMRLGWEDITTHGVSINGHKAKTRQRRLITISENLKGWLSLGGDLPPKSRRRRLEALRQASGVPWGHDIMRHSFASYHLAYHGSPDRTAHELGHRDTQMLYRHYRQLVTREAAKAFWAIRP
;
A
#
# COMPACT_ATOMS: atom_id res chain seq x y z
N MET A 1 -1.51 3.78 -10.72
CA MET A 1 -0.76 5.04 -10.52
C MET A 1 -0.99 6.00 -11.68
N ALA A 2 -0.68 5.64 -12.93
CA ALA A 2 -0.86 6.52 -14.10
C ALA A 2 -2.22 7.23 -14.17
N ALA A 3 -3.34 6.49 -14.10
CA ALA A 3 -4.68 7.08 -14.12
C ALA A 3 -4.91 8.11 -13.00
N ALA A 4 -4.38 7.85 -11.80
CA ALA A 4 -4.49 8.79 -10.67
C ALA A 4 -3.69 10.06 -10.94
N THR A 5 -2.43 9.94 -11.36
CA THR A 5 -1.59 11.10 -11.70
C THR A 5 -2.20 11.98 -12.78
N SER A 6 -2.87 11.40 -13.79
CA SER A 6 -3.46 12.16 -14.90
C SER A 6 -4.85 12.72 -14.61
N GLN A 7 -5.71 12.00 -13.87
CA GLN A 7 -7.13 12.34 -13.74
C GLN A 7 -7.52 12.81 -12.33
N ASP A 8 -6.81 12.34 -11.31
CA ASP A 8 -7.12 12.66 -9.91
C ASP A 8 -5.85 12.58 -9.02
N PRO A 9 -4.95 13.57 -9.13
CA PRO A 9 -3.71 13.59 -8.36
C PRO A 9 -3.94 13.51 -6.85
N GLY A 10 -5.09 14.00 -6.36
CA GLY A 10 -5.44 13.93 -4.95
C GLY A 10 -5.59 12.49 -4.42
N MET A 11 -5.80 11.49 -5.29
CA MET A 11 -5.85 10.07 -4.88
C MET A 11 -4.47 9.39 -4.86
N VAL A 12 -3.41 10.07 -5.32
CA VAL A 12 -2.05 9.48 -5.40
C VAL A 12 -1.55 8.99 -4.04
N PRO A 13 -1.62 9.76 -2.93
CA PRO A 13 -1.14 9.29 -1.62
C PRO A 13 -1.92 8.07 -1.13
N TYR A 14 -3.24 8.08 -1.30
CA TYR A 14 -4.10 6.96 -0.90
C TYR A 14 -3.72 5.66 -1.61
N LEU A 15 -3.55 5.71 -2.93
CA LEU A 15 -3.18 4.54 -3.72
C LEU A 15 -1.74 4.11 -3.45
N ALA A 16 -0.79 5.06 -3.36
CA ALA A 16 0.61 4.77 -3.11
C ALA A 16 0.81 4.07 -1.75
N LEU A 17 0.18 4.56 -0.68
CA LEU A 17 0.27 3.95 0.64
C LEU A 17 -0.42 2.58 0.70
N GLY A 18 -1.53 2.41 -0.01
CA GLY A 18 -2.18 1.10 -0.12
C GLY A 18 -1.29 0.08 -0.84
N ILE A 19 -0.72 0.47 -1.99
CA ILE A 19 -0.01 -0.43 -2.91
C ILE A 19 1.43 -0.69 -2.46
N PHE A 20 2.15 0.34 -2.01
CA PHE A 20 3.59 0.26 -1.69
C PHE A 20 3.90 0.24 -0.19
N ALA A 21 2.92 0.45 0.68
CA ALA A 21 3.05 0.25 2.13
C ALA A 21 2.04 -0.75 2.71
N GLY A 22 1.13 -1.31 1.90
CA GLY A 22 0.18 -2.34 2.35
C GLY A 22 -0.80 -1.87 3.42
N VAL A 23 -1.02 -0.55 3.55
CA VAL A 23 -1.95 0.02 4.54
C VAL A 23 -3.38 -0.32 4.15
N ARG A 24 -4.21 -0.74 5.12
CA ARG A 24 -5.61 -1.12 4.83
C ARG A 24 -6.45 0.11 4.46
N PRO A 25 -7.46 -0.04 3.59
CA PRO A 25 -8.37 1.04 3.25
C PRO A 25 -8.96 1.78 4.46
N GLU A 26 -9.33 1.07 5.53
CA GLU A 26 -9.90 1.66 6.75
C GLU A 26 -8.85 2.41 7.58
N GLU A 27 -7.61 1.91 7.59
CA GLU A 27 -6.48 2.59 8.25
C GLU A 27 -6.12 3.87 7.51
N LEU A 28 -6.09 3.84 6.17
CA LEU A 28 -5.84 5.00 5.31
C LEU A 28 -6.87 6.11 5.50
N MET A 29 -8.13 5.76 5.74
CA MET A 29 -9.18 6.76 6.00
C MET A 29 -9.04 7.48 7.34
N ARG A 30 -8.16 6.98 8.22
CA ARG A 30 -7.84 7.60 9.51
C ARG A 30 -6.43 8.18 9.53
N LEU A 31 -5.62 7.94 8.51
CA LEU A 31 -4.24 8.38 8.42
C LEU A 31 -4.19 9.84 7.95
N GLY A 32 -3.35 10.65 8.60
CA GLY A 32 -3.05 12.01 8.18
C GLY A 32 -1.60 12.15 7.70
N TRP A 33 -1.26 13.30 7.11
CA TRP A 33 0.12 13.60 6.71
C TRP A 33 1.08 13.64 7.89
N GLU A 34 0.60 14.01 9.08
CA GLU A 34 1.34 14.01 10.34
C GLU A 34 1.77 12.62 10.81
N ASP A 35 1.10 11.55 10.34
CA ASP A 35 1.46 10.17 10.66
C ASP A 35 2.62 9.65 9.76
N ILE A 36 3.05 10.44 8.76
CA ILE A 36 4.13 10.11 7.82
C ILE A 36 5.37 10.92 8.19
N THR A 37 6.42 10.22 8.61
CA THR A 37 7.68 10.83 9.04
C THR A 37 8.85 10.25 8.25
N THR A 38 10.05 10.82 8.45
CA THR A 38 11.30 10.26 7.92
C THR A 38 11.59 8.84 8.41
N HIS A 39 11.04 8.44 9.55
CA HIS A 39 11.21 7.11 10.13
C HIS A 39 10.24 6.08 9.55
N GLY A 40 9.18 6.51 8.88
CA GLY A 40 8.16 5.62 8.32
C GLY A 40 6.73 6.12 8.46
N VAL A 41 5.79 5.28 8.05
CA VAL A 41 4.35 5.51 8.19
C VAL A 41 3.87 4.89 9.50
N SER A 42 3.40 5.73 10.42
CA SER A 42 2.95 5.30 11.74
C SER A 42 1.48 4.91 11.74
N ILE A 43 1.19 3.61 11.86
CA ILE A 43 -0.20 3.12 12.00
C ILE A 43 -0.52 2.96 13.49
N ASN A 44 -1.30 3.88 14.05
CA ASN A 44 -1.67 3.84 15.46
C ASN A 44 -2.77 2.80 15.75
N GLY A 45 -2.67 2.12 16.91
CA GLY A 45 -3.55 1.00 17.29
C GLY A 45 -5.03 1.38 17.47
N HIS A 46 -5.34 2.63 17.80
CA HIS A 46 -6.73 3.14 17.80
C HIS A 46 -7.33 3.24 16.38
N LYS A 47 -6.48 3.28 15.35
CA LYS A 47 -6.87 3.34 13.93
C LYS A 47 -6.84 1.95 13.26
N ALA A 48 -6.22 0.93 13.87
CA ALA A 48 -6.02 -0.41 13.31
C ALA A 48 -7.05 -1.45 13.79
N LYS A 49 -7.48 -2.34 12.88
CA LYS A 49 -8.43 -3.44 13.16
C LYS A 49 -7.94 -4.41 14.27
N THR A 50 -6.62 -4.53 14.47
CA THR A 50 -5.99 -5.46 15.42
C THR A 50 -5.33 -4.79 16.63
N ARG A 51 -5.49 -3.47 16.82
CA ARG A 51 -4.89 -2.67 17.91
C ARG A 51 -3.34 -2.68 18.00
N GLN A 52 -2.63 -3.33 17.08
CA GLN A 52 -1.17 -3.34 17.05
C GLN A 52 -0.64 -2.12 16.30
N ARG A 53 0.16 -1.31 17.00
CA ARG A 53 0.91 -0.22 16.38
C ARG A 53 2.01 -0.82 15.50
N ARG A 54 2.20 -0.28 14.31
CA ARG A 54 3.34 -0.64 13.45
C ARG A 54 3.88 0.60 12.75
N LEU A 55 5.19 0.60 12.55
CA LEU A 55 5.89 1.59 11.75
C LEU A 55 6.28 0.90 10.44
N ILE A 56 5.72 1.39 9.34
CA ILE A 56 5.99 0.81 8.02
C ILE A 56 7.17 1.55 7.39
N THR A 57 8.16 0.80 6.92
CA THR A 57 9.33 1.37 6.24
C THR A 57 8.91 2.02 4.92
N ILE A 58 9.32 3.28 4.69
CA ILE A 58 9.05 3.96 3.42
C ILE A 58 10.10 3.52 2.39
N SER A 59 9.65 2.87 1.32
CA SER A 59 10.48 2.57 0.17
C SER A 59 10.73 3.80 -0.70
N GLU A 60 11.83 3.79 -1.46
CA GLU A 60 12.21 4.91 -2.35
C GLU A 60 11.11 5.27 -3.37
N ASN A 61 10.41 4.28 -3.91
CA ASN A 61 9.31 4.54 -4.82
C ASN A 61 8.10 5.18 -4.12
N LEU A 62 7.74 4.71 -2.92
CA LEU A 62 6.68 5.31 -2.12
C LEU A 62 7.00 6.77 -1.78
N LYS A 63 8.25 7.07 -1.41
CA LYS A 63 8.72 8.43 -1.16
C LYS A 63 8.49 9.34 -2.37
N GLY A 64 8.85 8.88 -3.57
CA GLY A 64 8.61 9.61 -4.81
C GLY A 64 7.13 9.91 -5.01
N TRP A 65 6.25 8.92 -4.87
CA TRP A 65 4.80 9.14 -5.01
C TRP A 65 4.23 10.10 -3.96
N LEU A 66 4.67 10.02 -2.70
CA LEU A 66 4.20 10.91 -1.63
C LEU A 66 4.65 12.36 -1.85
N SER A 67 5.79 12.59 -2.49
CA SER A 67 6.27 13.95 -2.80
C SER A 67 5.39 14.72 -3.79
N LEU A 68 4.52 14.04 -4.55
CA LEU A 68 3.54 14.68 -5.42
C LEU A 68 2.37 15.31 -4.65
N GLY A 69 2.23 15.01 -3.35
CA GLY A 69 1.12 15.49 -2.53
C GLY A 69 -0.23 14.88 -2.91
N GLY A 70 -1.30 15.46 -2.37
CA GLY A 70 -2.67 15.01 -2.58
C GLY A 70 -3.48 14.92 -1.29
N ASP A 71 -4.64 14.28 -1.36
CA ASP A 71 -5.57 14.20 -0.25
C ASP A 71 -5.28 12.99 0.63
N LEU A 72 -5.03 13.24 1.91
CA LEU A 72 -4.87 12.20 2.92
C LEU A 72 -5.55 12.63 4.24
N PRO A 73 -6.68 12.00 4.62
CA PRO A 73 -7.43 11.00 3.88
C PRO A 73 -8.24 11.60 2.71
N PRO A 74 -8.48 10.86 1.61
CA PRO A 74 -9.26 11.38 0.49
C PRO A 74 -10.76 11.48 0.80
N LYS A 75 -11.36 12.63 0.50
CA LYS A 75 -12.82 12.79 0.49
C LYS A 75 -13.43 12.05 -0.71
N SER A 76 -14.69 11.62 -0.56
CA SER A 76 -15.45 10.91 -1.61
C SER A 76 -14.71 9.70 -2.21
N ARG A 77 -13.86 9.03 -1.40
CA ARG A 77 -12.98 7.94 -1.82
C ARG A 77 -13.65 6.93 -2.74
N ARG A 78 -14.85 6.45 -2.38
CA ARG A 78 -15.56 5.42 -3.16
C ARG A 78 -15.78 5.83 -4.61
N ARG A 79 -16.28 7.06 -4.83
CA ARG A 79 -16.55 7.61 -6.17
C ARG A 79 -15.26 7.80 -6.97
N ARG A 80 -14.25 8.41 -6.36
CA ARG A 80 -12.95 8.69 -6.99
C ARG A 80 -12.22 7.39 -7.35
N LEU A 81 -12.19 6.44 -6.42
CA LEU A 81 -11.58 5.14 -6.64
C LEU A 81 -12.29 4.36 -7.75
N GLU A 82 -13.62 4.41 -7.82
CA GLU A 82 -14.37 3.76 -8.89
C GLU A 82 -14.04 4.36 -10.26
N ALA A 83 -14.02 5.69 -10.38
CA ALA A 83 -13.61 6.35 -11.62
C ALA A 83 -12.19 5.95 -12.05
N LEU A 84 -11.24 5.92 -11.11
CA LEU A 84 -9.86 5.51 -11.38
C LEU A 84 -9.75 4.04 -11.77
N ARG A 85 -10.55 3.16 -11.19
CA ARG A 85 -10.60 1.74 -11.59
C ARG A 85 -11.04 1.60 -13.03
N GLN A 86 -12.16 2.22 -13.40
CA GLN A 86 -12.69 2.20 -14.77
C GLN A 86 -11.67 2.76 -15.77
N ALA A 87 -11.05 3.89 -15.45
CA ALA A 87 -10.03 4.50 -16.29
C ALA A 87 -8.75 3.66 -16.43
N SER A 88 -8.37 2.91 -15.40
CA SER A 88 -7.15 2.09 -15.41
C SER A 88 -7.30 0.75 -16.13
N GLY A 89 -8.53 0.23 -16.25
CA GLY A 89 -8.78 -1.12 -16.74
C GLY A 89 -8.22 -2.25 -15.84
N VAL A 90 -7.73 -1.93 -14.64
CA VAL A 90 -7.10 -2.90 -13.75
C VAL A 90 -8.18 -3.68 -12.97
N PRO A 91 -8.14 -5.03 -12.98
CA PRO A 91 -9.03 -5.84 -12.15
C PRO A 91 -8.90 -5.48 -10.67
N TRP A 92 -10.03 -5.23 -10.00
CA TRP A 92 -10.02 -4.76 -8.63
C TRP A 92 -10.73 -5.73 -7.67
N GLY A 93 -9.94 -6.48 -6.90
CA GLY A 93 -10.43 -7.35 -5.84
C GLY A 93 -10.59 -6.68 -4.47
N HIS A 94 -11.17 -7.41 -3.52
CA HIS A 94 -11.17 -7.04 -2.10
C HIS A 94 -9.71 -6.93 -1.60
N ASP A 95 -9.38 -5.88 -0.84
CA ASP A 95 -8.03 -5.64 -0.27
C ASP A 95 -6.85 -5.74 -1.26
N ILE A 96 -7.11 -5.57 -2.56
CA ILE A 96 -6.13 -5.84 -3.63
C ILE A 96 -4.82 -5.08 -3.47
N MET A 97 -4.86 -3.85 -2.94
CA MET A 97 -3.67 -3.05 -2.70
C MET A 97 -2.74 -3.70 -1.67
N ARG A 98 -3.32 -4.19 -0.56
CA ARG A 98 -2.58 -4.88 0.49
C ARG A 98 -2.09 -6.26 0.03
N HIS A 99 -2.90 -6.98 -0.73
CA HIS A 99 -2.50 -8.25 -1.36
C HIS A 99 -1.33 -8.05 -2.33
N SER A 100 -1.35 -6.97 -3.10
CA SER A 100 -0.26 -6.59 -4.01
C SER A 100 1.02 -6.36 -3.22
N PHE A 101 0.99 -5.48 -2.21
CA PHE A 101 2.14 -5.25 -1.34
C PHE A 101 2.69 -6.55 -0.77
N ALA A 102 1.84 -7.39 -0.16
CA ALA A 102 2.28 -8.65 0.46
C ALA A 102 2.99 -9.57 -0.53
N SER A 103 2.45 -9.74 -1.74
CA SER A 103 3.00 -10.61 -2.78
C SER A 103 4.34 -10.09 -3.31
N TYR A 104 4.39 -8.82 -3.70
CA TYR A 104 5.58 -8.21 -4.27
C TYR A 104 6.68 -7.97 -3.24
N HIS A 105 6.33 -7.64 -1.99
CA HIS A 105 7.28 -7.50 -0.90
C HIS A 105 7.92 -8.84 -0.54
N LEU A 106 7.11 -9.91 -0.45
CA LEU A 106 7.62 -11.26 -0.19
C LEU A 106 8.55 -11.73 -1.30
N ALA A 107 8.16 -11.57 -2.57
CA ALA A 107 8.98 -11.97 -3.72
C ALA A 107 10.29 -11.16 -3.82
N TYR A 108 10.27 -9.88 -3.43
CA TYR A 108 11.46 -9.01 -3.49
C TYR A 108 12.46 -9.30 -2.37
N HIS A 109 11.97 -9.42 -1.13
CA HIS A 109 12.82 -9.59 0.05
C HIS A 109 13.12 -11.05 0.42
N GLY A 110 12.31 -12.00 -0.05
CA GLY A 110 12.46 -13.42 0.25
C GLY A 110 12.20 -13.79 1.72
N SER A 111 11.72 -12.86 2.55
CA SER A 111 11.51 -13.05 3.98
C SER A 111 10.02 -12.87 4.36
N PRO A 112 9.32 -13.97 4.66
CA PRO A 112 7.97 -13.93 5.21
C PRO A 112 7.87 -13.18 6.53
N ASP A 113 8.86 -13.34 7.42
CA ASP A 113 8.85 -12.68 8.73
C ASP A 113 8.93 -11.16 8.61
N ARG A 114 9.84 -10.67 7.75
CA ARG A 114 9.93 -9.23 7.43
C ARG A 114 8.62 -8.71 6.85
N THR A 115 8.02 -9.46 5.93
CA THR A 115 6.74 -9.09 5.30
C THR A 115 5.59 -9.09 6.31
N ALA A 116 5.54 -10.06 7.22
CA ALA A 116 4.55 -10.12 8.29
C ALA A 116 4.68 -8.95 9.26
N HIS A 117 5.92 -8.56 9.60
CA HIS A 117 6.20 -7.43 10.47
C HIS A 117 5.65 -6.11 9.90
N GLU A 118 5.97 -5.79 8.64
CA GLU A 118 5.48 -4.60 7.93
C GLU A 118 3.94 -4.58 7.82
N LEU A 119 3.35 -5.76 7.61
CA LEU A 119 1.90 -5.92 7.54
C LEU A 119 1.22 -5.89 8.92
N GLY A 120 1.95 -6.07 10.02
CA GLY A 120 1.37 -6.27 11.36
C GLY A 120 0.55 -7.57 11.45
N HIS A 121 1.03 -8.64 10.83
CA HIS A 121 0.47 -9.98 11.00
C HIS A 121 1.10 -10.65 12.23
N ARG A 122 0.30 -11.37 13.02
CA ARG A 122 0.78 -12.14 14.18
C ARG A 122 1.49 -13.43 13.79
N ASP A 123 1.20 -13.96 12.61
CA ASP A 123 1.82 -15.16 12.07
C ASP A 123 2.15 -15.00 10.58
N THR A 124 3.05 -15.85 10.10
CA THR A 124 3.42 -15.97 8.69
C THR A 124 2.57 -17.00 7.95
N GLN A 125 1.69 -17.74 8.64
CA GLN A 125 0.88 -18.81 8.05
C GLN A 125 -0.05 -18.27 6.96
N MET A 126 -0.63 -17.09 7.18
CA MET A 126 -1.42 -16.41 6.14
C MET A 126 -0.58 -16.03 4.92
N LEU A 127 0.71 -15.70 5.10
CA LEU A 127 1.60 -15.36 3.99
C LEU A 127 2.01 -16.59 3.19
N TYR A 128 2.35 -17.68 3.89
CA TYR A 128 2.71 -18.95 3.28
C TYR A 128 1.53 -19.58 2.52
N ARG A 129 0.31 -19.47 3.03
CA ARG A 129 -0.90 -20.03 2.40
C ARG A 129 -1.34 -19.30 1.14
N HIS A 130 -1.18 -17.97 1.09
CA HIS A 130 -1.80 -17.15 0.06
C HIS A 130 -0.83 -16.48 -0.92
N TYR A 131 0.47 -16.34 -0.61
CA TYR A 131 1.39 -15.56 -1.47
C TYR A 131 2.66 -16.29 -1.90
N ARG A 132 2.92 -17.49 -1.37
CA ARG A 132 4.05 -18.29 -1.84
C ARG A 132 3.80 -18.67 -3.31
N GLN A 133 4.65 -18.20 -4.21
CA GLN A 133 4.67 -18.45 -5.67
C GLN A 133 3.77 -17.59 -6.58
N LEU A 134 3.06 -16.56 -6.08
CA LEU A 134 2.21 -15.74 -6.97
C LEU A 134 2.99 -14.76 -7.88
N VAL A 135 4.21 -14.39 -7.51
CA VAL A 135 4.96 -13.30 -8.15
C VAL A 135 6.43 -13.69 -8.28
N THR A 136 7.00 -13.50 -9.47
CA THR A 136 8.44 -13.70 -9.72
C THR A 136 9.27 -12.56 -9.16
N ARG A 137 10.56 -12.81 -8.88
CA ARG A 137 11.45 -11.76 -8.36
C ARG A 137 11.63 -10.62 -9.36
N GLU A 138 11.59 -10.92 -10.65
CA GLU A 138 11.67 -9.98 -11.77
C GLU A 138 10.44 -9.06 -11.78
N ALA A 139 9.24 -9.62 -11.65
CA ALA A 139 8.01 -8.85 -11.54
C ALA A 139 8.01 -7.97 -10.27
N ALA A 140 8.56 -8.47 -9.17
CA ALA A 140 8.74 -7.67 -7.96
C ALA A 140 9.71 -6.49 -8.15
N LYS A 141 10.85 -6.70 -8.82
CA LYS A 141 11.75 -5.60 -9.17
C LYS A 141 11.05 -4.55 -10.03
N ALA A 142 10.30 -4.97 -11.04
CA ALA A 142 9.53 -4.06 -11.89
C ALA A 142 8.48 -3.28 -11.09
N PHE A 143 7.78 -3.95 -10.16
CA PHE A 143 6.81 -3.32 -9.27
C PHE A 143 7.44 -2.23 -8.39
N TRP A 144 8.60 -2.50 -7.77
CA TRP A 144 9.31 -1.52 -6.94
C TRP A 144 10.00 -0.41 -7.76
N ALA A 145 10.13 -0.59 -9.07
CA ALA A 145 10.60 0.43 -10.00
C ALA A 145 9.48 1.39 -10.47
N ILE A 146 8.21 1.12 -10.15
CA ILE A 146 7.09 2.03 -10.47
C ILE A 146 7.24 3.32 -9.67
N ARG A 147 7.63 4.39 -10.35
CA ARG A 147 7.89 5.74 -9.80
C ARG A 147 7.16 6.78 -10.65
N PRO A 148 6.86 7.97 -10.10
CA PRO A 148 6.37 9.09 -10.89
C PRO A 148 7.38 9.55 -11.93
#